data_AF-A0A2E7ZPF4-F1
#
_entry.id   AF-A0A2E7ZPF4-F1
#
_cell.length_a   1.000
_cell.length_b   1.000
_cell.length_c   1.000
_cell.angle_alpha   90.00
_cell.angle_beta   90.00
_cell.angle_gamma   90.00
#
_symmetry.space_group_name_H-M   'P 1'
#
loop_
_entity.id
_entity.type
_entity.pdbx_description
1 polymer ?
#
loop_
_entity_poly.entity_id
_entity_poly.type
_entity_poly.pdbx_seq_one_letter_code
_entity_poly.pdbx_strand_id
1 'polypeptide(L)'
;MADDSEHSEKLLLANRFQAKGLLVTGLMLLGLLLLTWLLEAFEIDLNVARWAYSHSEGWPLGQEQPWSWIHRYGTIPGFLLTLAAIPAWYFCQRSERFFPWRHYVVIYGLVSILGAGFVVNALLKEHSGRPRPRDVVEFGGNWEFRKALDFGTPGKGRSFPCGHCTMGFSFSVGIVFWQRSRLLATGLLITGLAYGSLVSIARVLQGAHFVTDALWAMGVLWLTLSVLYYFVFKPPLSETKTFTPMPSIQQRRLFSGILLAMLIMTGLYITRRPFYQDYYREFKLPLHSESLLIQTNLNEERFELEPVGDGLGRLHLEGHGFALPDASFRVDFRFPEAQENPVLHLEVIRSGYFAELETQVKLKLPAELISRTQIIGLESKILE
;
A
#
# COMPACT_ATOMS: atom_id res chain seq x y z
N MET A 1 -45.26 -11.42 27.45
CA MET A 1 -45.93 -10.16 27.06
C MET A 1 -45.10 -8.91 27.32
N ALA A 2 -44.75 -8.53 28.57
CA ALA A 2 -43.89 -7.36 28.82
C ALA A 2 -42.42 -7.57 28.39
N ASP A 3 -41.88 -8.77 28.60
CA ASP A 3 -40.52 -9.14 28.19
C ASP A 3 -40.38 -9.21 26.64
N ASP A 4 -41.42 -9.71 25.96
CA ASP A 4 -41.48 -9.73 24.49
C ASP A 4 -41.53 -8.34 23.86
N SER A 5 -42.22 -7.37 24.51
CA SER A 5 -42.30 -6.00 24.00
C SER A 5 -40.97 -5.26 24.17
N GLU A 6 -40.29 -5.42 25.31
CA GLU A 6 -38.99 -4.80 25.56
C GLU A 6 -37.89 -5.39 24.66
N HIS A 7 -37.93 -6.70 24.42
CA HIS A 7 -37.03 -7.36 23.48
C HIS A 7 -37.24 -6.86 22.04
N SER A 8 -38.49 -6.76 21.60
CA SER A 8 -38.85 -6.25 20.27
C SER A 8 -38.42 -4.79 20.07
N GLU A 9 -38.59 -3.94 21.09
CA GLU A 9 -38.18 -2.53 21.03
C GLU A 9 -36.66 -2.37 20.92
N LYS A 10 -35.88 -3.13 21.71
CA LYS A 10 -34.41 -3.15 21.61
C LYS A 10 -33.93 -3.64 20.24
N LEU A 11 -34.59 -4.65 19.67
CA LEU A 11 -34.29 -5.17 18.35
C LEU A 11 -34.57 -4.11 17.26
N LEU A 12 -35.72 -3.44 17.34
CA LEU A 12 -36.09 -2.35 16.42
C LEU A 12 -35.10 -1.18 16.49
N LEU A 13 -34.66 -0.79 17.68
CA LEU A 13 -33.67 0.27 17.86
C LEU A 13 -32.32 -0.13 17.26
N ALA A 14 -31.87 -1.36 17.48
CA ALA A 14 -30.64 -1.90 16.89
C ALA A 14 -30.71 -1.92 15.36
N ASN A 15 -31.84 -2.37 14.80
CA ASN A 15 -32.06 -2.41 13.36
C ASN A 15 -32.05 -1.00 12.74
N ARG A 16 -32.72 -0.03 13.36
CA ARG A 16 -32.70 1.38 12.92
C ARG A 16 -31.29 1.98 12.97
N PHE A 17 -30.52 1.66 14.01
CA PHE A 17 -29.14 2.14 14.15
C PHE A 17 -28.22 1.56 13.06
N GLN A 18 -28.36 0.27 12.75
CA GLN A 18 -27.59 -0.37 11.67
C GLN A 18 -28.04 0.08 10.28
N ALA A 19 -29.34 0.33 10.06
CA ALA A 19 -29.85 0.90 8.82
C ALA A 19 -29.27 2.30 8.57
N LYS A 20 -29.18 3.13 9.61
CA LYS A 20 -28.46 4.40 9.56
C LYS A 20 -26.98 4.20 9.22
N GLY A 21 -26.35 3.18 9.81
CA GLY A 21 -24.99 2.78 9.49
C GLY A 21 -24.80 2.46 8.01
N LEU A 22 -25.68 1.64 7.42
CA LEU A 22 -25.64 1.30 6.00
C LEU A 22 -25.74 2.54 5.11
N LEU A 23 -26.66 3.45 5.44
CA LEU A 23 -26.81 4.71 4.71
C LEU A 23 -25.56 5.59 4.81
N VAL A 24 -25.00 5.75 6.02
CA VAL A 24 -23.79 6.55 6.24
C VAL A 24 -22.59 5.94 5.51
N THR A 25 -22.32 4.66 5.69
CA THR A 25 -21.22 3.96 5.01
C THR A 25 -21.39 3.98 3.50
N GLY A 26 -22.62 3.77 3.00
CA GLY A 26 -22.94 3.83 1.57
C GLY A 26 -22.70 5.22 0.97
N LEU A 27 -23.19 6.28 1.62
CA LEU A 27 -22.94 7.65 1.18
C LEU A 27 -21.45 8.02 1.20
N MET A 28 -20.71 7.57 2.22
CA MET A 28 -19.26 7.78 2.29
C MET A 28 -18.52 7.08 1.15
N LEU A 29 -18.88 5.83 0.84
CA LEU A 29 -18.30 5.10 -0.27
C LEU A 29 -18.65 5.74 -1.62
N LEU A 30 -19.92 6.10 -1.83
CA LEU A 30 -20.37 6.78 -3.05
C LEU A 30 -19.67 8.14 -3.23
N GLY A 31 -19.53 8.91 -2.15
CA GLY A 31 -18.80 10.18 -2.16
C GLY A 31 -17.31 9.98 -2.49
N LEU A 32 -16.67 8.97 -1.90
CA LEU A 32 -15.28 8.62 -2.20
C LEU A 32 -15.08 8.22 -3.66
N LEU A 33 -15.98 7.39 -4.21
CA LEU A 33 -15.95 6.98 -5.61
C LEU A 33 -16.21 8.17 -6.55
N LEU A 34 -17.19 9.02 -6.24
CA LEU A 34 -17.49 10.22 -7.02
C LEU A 34 -16.31 11.19 -7.03
N LEU A 35 -15.69 11.45 -5.87
CA LEU A 35 -14.50 12.29 -5.80
C LEU A 35 -13.34 11.69 -6.57
N THR A 36 -13.13 10.38 -6.50
CA THR A 36 -12.10 9.68 -7.27
C THR A 36 -12.34 9.86 -8.77
N TRP A 37 -13.58 9.61 -9.23
CA TRP A 37 -13.97 9.80 -10.62
C TRP A 37 -13.78 11.23 -11.10
N LEU A 38 -14.16 12.23 -10.29
CA LEU A 38 -13.95 13.65 -10.61
C LEU A 38 -12.45 13.98 -10.73
N LEU A 39 -11.63 13.58 -9.75
CA LEU A 39 -10.19 13.84 -9.79
C LEU A 39 -9.51 13.18 -10.99
N GLU A 40 -9.94 11.98 -11.37
CA GLU A 40 -9.46 11.28 -12.56
C GLU A 40 -9.94 11.93 -13.86
N ALA A 41 -11.19 12.40 -13.92
CA ALA A 41 -11.74 13.09 -15.09
C ALA A 41 -11.04 14.43 -15.39
N PHE A 42 -10.54 15.10 -14.35
CA PHE A 42 -9.74 16.33 -14.48
C PHE A 42 -8.21 16.07 -14.48
N GLU A 43 -7.79 14.81 -14.56
CA GLU A 43 -6.37 14.39 -14.57
C GLU A 43 -5.54 15.00 -13.43
N ILE A 44 -6.16 15.20 -12.26
CA ILE A 44 -5.54 15.94 -11.14
C ILE A 44 -4.26 15.27 -10.67
N ASP A 45 -4.23 13.94 -10.66
CA ASP A 45 -3.05 13.17 -10.27
C ASP A 45 -1.82 13.54 -11.11
N LEU A 46 -1.93 13.50 -12.44
CA LEU A 46 -0.84 13.83 -13.35
C LEU A 46 -0.54 15.33 -13.36
N ASN A 47 -1.56 16.19 -13.33
CA ASN A 47 -1.39 17.64 -13.38
C ASN A 47 -0.66 18.17 -12.14
N VAL A 48 -1.03 17.70 -10.94
CA VAL A 48 -0.36 18.10 -9.70
C VAL A 48 1.06 17.51 -9.62
N ALA A 49 1.24 16.26 -10.03
CA ALA A 49 2.57 15.66 -10.09
C ALA A 49 3.50 16.42 -11.05
N ARG A 50 2.99 16.83 -12.22
CA ARG A 50 3.73 17.64 -13.21
C ARG A 50 4.11 19.01 -12.69
N TRP A 51 3.25 19.64 -11.90
CA TRP A 51 3.58 20.92 -11.26
C TRP A 51 4.73 20.78 -10.24
N ALA A 52 4.82 19.65 -9.54
CA ALA A 52 5.88 19.40 -8.56
C ALA A 52 7.19 18.85 -9.17
N TYR A 53 7.16 18.38 -10.42
CA TYR A 53 8.29 17.76 -11.11
C TYR A 53 9.10 18.78 -11.92
N SER A 54 10.42 18.63 -11.87
CA SER A 54 11.40 19.36 -12.69
C SER A 54 12.19 18.39 -13.56
N HIS A 55 12.31 18.67 -14.85
CA HIS A 55 13.08 17.81 -15.77
C HIS A 55 14.58 17.82 -15.46
N SER A 56 15.10 18.89 -14.85
CA SER A 56 16.53 19.00 -14.50
C SER A 56 16.86 18.45 -13.11
N GLU A 57 15.94 18.60 -12.15
CA GLU A 57 16.19 18.32 -10.72
C GLU A 57 15.33 17.17 -10.16
N GLY A 58 14.40 16.62 -10.95
CA GLY A 58 13.45 15.60 -10.52
C GLY A 58 12.37 16.17 -9.59
N TRP A 59 12.53 16.00 -8.28
CA TRP A 59 11.52 16.36 -7.27
C TRP A 59 12.09 17.33 -6.22
N PRO A 60 12.49 18.55 -6.61
CA PRO A 60 13.25 19.46 -5.75
C PRO A 60 12.46 19.88 -4.51
N LEU A 61 11.18 20.22 -4.68
CA LEU A 61 10.29 20.65 -3.58
C LEU A 61 10.18 19.59 -2.47
N GLY A 62 10.24 18.31 -2.82
CA GLY A 62 10.16 17.22 -1.85
C GLY A 62 11.37 17.13 -0.91
N GLN A 63 12.52 17.67 -1.31
CA GLN A 63 13.76 17.69 -0.53
C GLN A 63 13.88 18.93 0.36
N GLU A 64 13.20 20.01 -0.02
CA GLU A 64 13.21 21.27 0.71
C GLU A 64 12.47 21.19 2.05
N GLN A 65 12.81 22.12 2.95
CA GLN A 65 12.03 22.33 4.17
C GLN A 65 10.74 23.10 3.86
N PRO A 66 9.61 22.79 4.52
CA PRO A 66 9.44 21.83 5.63
C PRO A 66 9.13 20.38 5.19
N TRP A 67 9.08 20.11 3.88
CA TRP A 67 8.54 18.87 3.31
C TRP A 67 9.38 17.63 3.63
N SER A 68 10.71 17.77 3.60
CA SER A 68 11.61 16.67 3.99
C SER A 68 11.50 16.31 5.47
N TRP A 69 11.28 17.29 6.35
CA TRP A 69 11.03 17.04 7.77
C TRP A 69 9.68 16.34 7.99
N ILE A 70 8.62 16.81 7.34
CA ILE A 70 7.29 16.19 7.42
C ILE A 70 7.33 14.75 6.92
N HIS A 71 8.09 14.46 5.87
CA HIS A 71 8.28 13.08 5.43
C HIS A 71 8.95 12.20 6.48
N ARG A 72 10.01 12.70 7.13
CA ARG A 72 10.77 11.90 8.10
C ARG A 72 10.04 11.68 9.41
N TYR A 73 9.32 12.70 9.90
CA TYR A 73 8.76 12.71 11.25
C TYR A 73 7.24 12.79 11.30
N GLY A 74 6.58 13.05 10.16
CA GLY A 74 5.12 13.28 10.10
C GLY A 74 4.26 12.06 10.41
N THR A 75 4.85 10.86 10.47
CA THR A 75 4.15 9.65 10.90
C THR A 75 4.13 9.49 12.42
N ILE A 76 5.07 10.12 13.13
CA ILE A 76 5.28 9.92 14.58
C ILE A 76 4.03 10.29 15.40
N PRO A 77 3.39 11.46 15.21
CA PRO A 77 2.24 11.82 16.04
C PRO A 77 1.07 10.83 15.93
N GLY A 78 0.75 10.38 14.71
CA GLY A 78 -0.30 9.38 14.48
C GLY A 78 0.05 8.01 15.06
N PHE A 79 1.32 7.60 14.96
CA PHE A 79 1.81 6.37 15.56
C PHE A 79 1.71 6.41 17.10
N LEU A 80 2.17 7.50 17.72
CA LEU A 80 2.08 7.68 19.18
C LEU A 80 0.63 7.67 19.66
N LEU A 81 -0.28 8.29 18.91
CA LEU A 81 -1.70 8.31 19.25
C LEU A 81 -2.34 6.92 19.15
N THR A 82 -1.92 6.13 18.16
CA THR A 82 -2.32 4.71 18.02
C THR A 82 -1.82 3.89 19.21
N LEU A 83 -0.56 4.07 19.61
CA LEU A 83 0.02 3.39 20.76
C LEU A 83 -0.67 3.79 22.06
N ALA A 84 -1.00 5.08 22.22
CA ALA A 84 -1.67 5.62 23.39
C ALA A 84 -3.12 5.12 23.58
N ALA A 85 -3.78 4.66 22.50
CA ALA A 85 -5.13 4.11 22.59
C ALA A 85 -5.21 2.85 23.47
N ILE A 86 -4.14 2.04 23.52
CA ILE A 86 -4.07 0.81 24.32
C ILE A 86 -4.11 1.11 25.83
N PRO A 87 -3.16 1.89 26.40
CA PRO A 87 -3.20 2.24 27.82
C PRO A 87 -4.41 3.12 28.15
N ALA A 88 -4.86 3.99 27.24
CA ALA A 88 -6.08 4.79 27.44
C ALA A 88 -7.32 3.89 27.60
N TRP A 89 -7.47 2.86 26.77
CA TRP A 89 -8.56 1.90 26.93
C TRP A 89 -8.45 1.14 28.25
N TYR A 90 -7.25 0.66 28.60
CA TYR A 90 -7.01 -0.03 29.86
C TYR A 90 -7.34 0.83 31.09
N PHE A 91 -7.07 2.14 31.02
CA PHE A 91 -7.44 3.10 32.05
C PHE A 91 -8.96 3.34 32.12
N CYS A 92 -9.63 3.46 30.97
CA CYS A 92 -11.09 3.57 30.92
C CYS A 92 -11.78 2.38 31.62
N GLN A 93 -11.19 1.18 31.56
CA GLN A 93 -11.71 -0.01 32.22
C GLN A 93 -11.59 0.02 33.75
N ARG A 94 -10.80 0.93 34.34
CA ARG A 94 -10.55 1.01 35.79
C ARG A 94 -11.17 2.22 36.49
N SER A 95 -11.67 3.18 35.72
CA SER A 95 -12.25 4.39 36.26
C SER A 95 -13.72 4.47 35.88
N GLU A 96 -14.60 4.51 36.88
CA GLU A 96 -16.04 4.69 36.67
C GLU A 96 -16.33 5.95 35.85
N ARG A 97 -15.58 7.04 36.10
CA ARG A 97 -15.68 8.31 35.35
C ARG A 97 -15.37 8.14 33.86
N PHE A 98 -14.38 7.33 33.50
CA PHE A 98 -13.92 7.17 32.12
C PHE A 98 -14.48 5.92 31.43
N PHE A 99 -15.15 5.03 32.16
CA PHE A 99 -15.73 3.80 31.63
C PHE A 99 -16.63 4.01 30.39
N PRO A 100 -17.46 5.07 30.29
CA PRO A 100 -18.25 5.32 29.08
C PRO A 100 -17.41 5.57 27.82
N TRP A 101 -16.14 5.95 27.95
CA TRP A 101 -15.24 6.24 26.83
C TRP A 101 -14.62 4.97 26.21
N ARG A 102 -14.71 3.83 26.89
CA ARG A 102 -13.98 2.59 26.53
C ARG A 102 -14.21 2.14 25.08
N HIS A 103 -15.45 2.17 24.60
CA HIS A 103 -15.76 1.72 23.24
C HIS A 103 -15.21 2.69 22.20
N TYR A 104 -15.30 4.00 22.47
CA TYR A 104 -14.78 5.04 21.59
C TYR A 104 -13.26 4.97 21.45
N VAL A 105 -12.54 4.76 22.55
CA VAL A 105 -11.08 4.60 22.53
C VAL A 105 -10.66 3.33 21.81
N VAL A 106 -11.38 2.21 22.00
CA VAL A 106 -11.10 0.96 21.25
C VAL A 106 -11.37 1.12 19.78
N ILE A 107 -12.49 1.72 19.39
CA ILE A 107 -12.80 1.99 17.98
C ILE A 107 -11.67 2.83 17.39
N TYR A 108 -11.28 3.92 18.06
CA TYR A 108 -10.19 4.78 17.60
C TYR A 108 -8.90 3.98 17.34
N GLY A 109 -8.44 3.21 18.32
CA GLY A 109 -7.23 2.38 18.18
C GLY A 109 -7.36 1.32 17.09
N LEU A 110 -8.51 0.65 16.99
CA LEU A 110 -8.76 -0.37 15.97
C LEU A 110 -8.84 0.21 14.56
N VAL A 111 -9.36 1.43 14.37
CA VAL A 111 -9.32 2.09 13.05
C VAL A 111 -7.88 2.33 12.62
N SER A 112 -7.00 2.76 13.52
CA SER A 112 -5.58 2.92 13.20
C SER A 112 -4.92 1.58 12.87
N ILE A 113 -5.14 0.55 13.68
CA ILE A 113 -4.51 -0.76 13.47
C ILE A 113 -5.07 -1.47 12.23
N LEU A 114 -6.40 -1.61 12.13
CA LEU A 114 -7.05 -2.33 11.05
C LEU A 114 -7.11 -1.48 9.77
N GLY A 115 -7.49 -0.21 9.86
CA GLY A 115 -7.60 0.66 8.70
C GLY A 115 -6.23 1.04 8.13
N ALA A 116 -5.36 1.67 8.93
CA ALA A 116 -4.05 2.11 8.44
C ALA A 116 -3.06 0.95 8.30
N GLY A 117 -2.92 0.13 9.36
CA GLY A 117 -1.93 -0.95 9.39
C GLY A 117 -2.29 -2.08 8.43
N PHE A 118 -3.49 -2.64 8.56
CA PHE A 118 -3.88 -3.81 7.78
C PHE A 118 -4.43 -3.45 6.39
N VAL A 119 -5.55 -2.74 6.30
CA VAL A 119 -6.24 -2.50 5.02
C VAL A 119 -5.39 -1.65 4.08
N VAL A 120 -4.85 -0.50 4.55
CA VAL A 120 -4.04 0.36 3.69
C VAL A 120 -2.67 -0.25 3.39
N ASN A 121 -1.87 -0.58 4.42
CA ASN A 121 -0.47 -0.96 4.19
C ASN A 121 -0.28 -2.44 3.84
N ALA A 122 -0.93 -3.37 4.54
CA ALA A 122 -0.68 -4.79 4.32
C ALA A 122 -1.48 -5.37 3.15
N LEU A 123 -2.71 -4.88 2.93
CA LEU A 123 -3.60 -5.37 1.88
C LEU A 123 -3.49 -4.54 0.61
N LEU A 124 -4.07 -3.32 0.59
CA LEU A 124 -4.21 -2.55 -0.65
C LEU A 124 -2.86 -2.14 -1.25
N LYS A 125 -1.91 -1.68 -0.42
CA LYS A 125 -0.61 -1.17 -0.89
C LYS A 125 0.30 -2.22 -1.52
N GLU A 126 0.23 -3.45 -1.04
CA GLU A 126 1.04 -4.55 -1.57
C GLU A 126 0.42 -5.16 -2.84
N HIS A 127 -0.90 -5.02 -3.03
CA HIS A 127 -1.65 -5.67 -4.11
C HIS A 127 -2.17 -4.73 -5.19
N SER A 128 -2.10 -3.41 -5.01
CA SER A 128 -2.65 -2.45 -5.98
C SER A 128 -1.84 -2.38 -7.27
N GLY A 129 -0.54 -2.68 -7.23
CA GLY A 129 0.32 -2.61 -8.40
C GLY A 129 0.37 -1.22 -9.05
N ARG A 130 0.16 -0.16 -8.25
CA ARG A 130 0.15 1.22 -8.75
C ARG A 130 1.57 1.83 -8.66
N PRO A 131 2.17 2.23 -9.79
CA PRO A 131 3.41 2.99 -9.83
C PRO A 131 3.34 4.30 -9.04
N ARG A 132 4.47 4.76 -8.50
CA ARG A 132 4.55 6.11 -7.92
C ARG A 132 4.78 7.13 -9.03
N PRO A 133 4.47 8.42 -8.82
CA PRO A 133 4.78 9.46 -9.79
C PRO A 133 6.23 9.41 -10.29
N ARG A 134 7.21 9.30 -9.40
CA ARG A 134 8.62 9.24 -9.80
C ARG A 134 9.03 7.99 -10.60
N ASP A 135 8.18 6.97 -10.61
CA ASP A 135 8.44 5.69 -11.29
C ASP A 135 7.73 5.64 -12.66
N VAL A 136 6.89 6.64 -13.01
CA VAL A 136 6.15 6.65 -14.28
C VAL A 136 6.87 7.39 -15.42
N VAL A 137 6.59 6.98 -16.66
CA VAL A 137 7.22 7.50 -17.89
C VAL A 137 7.12 9.03 -18.01
N GLU A 138 5.98 9.61 -17.61
CA GLU A 138 5.73 11.06 -17.67
C GLU A 138 6.72 11.88 -16.84
N PHE A 139 7.37 11.25 -15.85
CA PHE A 139 8.31 11.90 -14.92
C PHE A 139 9.70 11.24 -14.93
N GLY A 140 10.05 10.57 -16.04
CA GLY A 140 11.37 9.97 -16.26
C GLY A 140 11.55 8.56 -15.67
N GLY A 141 10.47 7.91 -15.26
CA GLY A 141 10.45 6.51 -14.87
C GLY A 141 10.21 5.56 -16.05
N ASN A 142 9.99 4.28 -15.73
CA ASN A 142 9.84 3.21 -16.73
C ASN A 142 8.46 2.56 -16.74
N TRP A 143 7.57 2.93 -15.81
CA TRP A 143 6.26 2.30 -15.67
C TRP A 143 5.15 3.17 -16.23
N GLU A 144 4.09 2.56 -16.75
CA GLU A 144 2.92 3.29 -17.23
C GLU A 144 2.10 3.85 -16.06
N PHE A 145 1.59 5.07 -16.21
CA PHE A 145 0.64 5.63 -15.25
C PHE A 145 -0.61 4.75 -15.14
N ARG A 146 -1.09 4.56 -13.91
CA ARG A 146 -2.34 3.87 -13.60
C ARG A 146 -3.25 4.74 -12.75
N LYS A 147 -4.56 4.63 -12.99
CA LYS A 147 -5.62 5.24 -12.18
C LYS A 147 -5.76 4.56 -10.83
N ALA A 148 -6.47 5.16 -9.87
CA ALA A 148 -6.47 4.72 -8.48
C ALA A 148 -7.07 3.33 -8.28
N LEU A 149 -8.13 3.03 -9.03
CA LEU A 149 -8.88 1.78 -8.96
C LEU A 149 -8.59 0.82 -10.12
N ASP A 150 -7.59 1.14 -10.94
CA ASP A 150 -7.09 0.29 -12.01
C ASP A 150 -5.88 -0.51 -11.50
N PHE A 151 -6.17 -1.59 -10.78
CA PHE A 151 -5.13 -2.40 -10.14
C PHE A 151 -4.24 -3.09 -11.17
N GLY A 152 -2.93 -2.95 -10.97
CA GLY A 152 -1.89 -3.58 -11.77
C GLY A 152 -1.39 -4.89 -11.15
N THR A 153 -0.17 -5.26 -11.52
CA THR A 153 0.48 -6.46 -11.00
C THR A 153 0.83 -6.29 -9.53
N PRO A 154 0.40 -7.19 -8.62
CA PRO A 154 0.79 -7.15 -7.21
C PRO A 154 2.31 -7.04 -7.03
N GLY A 155 2.75 -6.20 -6.11
CA GLY A 155 4.17 -5.88 -5.91
C GLY A 155 4.76 -4.84 -6.89
N LYS A 156 4.22 -4.70 -8.12
CA LYS A 156 4.71 -3.74 -9.14
C LYS A 156 4.26 -2.33 -8.80
N GLY A 157 5.01 -1.67 -7.93
CA GLY A 157 4.68 -0.35 -7.43
C GLY A 157 3.77 -0.39 -6.21
N ARG A 158 4.04 0.55 -5.30
CA ARG A 158 3.42 0.62 -3.97
C ARG A 158 2.99 2.05 -3.65
N SER A 159 2.30 2.68 -4.59
CA SER A 159 1.77 4.04 -4.44
C SER A 159 0.40 4.03 -3.75
N PHE A 160 -0.54 3.21 -4.19
CA PHE A 160 -1.91 3.28 -3.70
C PHE A 160 -2.19 2.27 -2.58
N PRO A 161 -2.77 2.67 -1.43
CA PRO A 161 -2.97 4.04 -0.92
C PRO A 161 -1.78 4.59 -0.12
N CYS A 162 -1.84 5.87 0.22
CA CYS A 162 -0.79 6.55 0.96
C CYS A 162 -0.77 6.20 2.47
N GLY A 163 0.02 5.20 2.85
CA GLY A 163 0.22 4.81 4.26
C GLY A 163 0.88 5.85 5.18
N HIS A 164 1.60 6.86 4.65
CA HIS A 164 2.07 7.97 5.49
C HIS A 164 0.92 8.91 5.83
N CYS A 165 0.05 9.17 4.84
CA CYS A 165 -1.09 10.05 4.96
C CYS A 165 -2.09 9.55 6.00
N THR A 166 -2.26 8.21 6.14
CA THR A 166 -3.12 7.63 7.19
C THR A 166 -2.70 8.04 8.60
N MET A 167 -1.41 8.28 8.87
CA MET A 167 -0.96 8.71 10.20
C MET A 167 -1.45 10.13 10.53
N GLY A 168 -1.44 11.02 9.54
CA GLY A 168 -2.02 12.36 9.72
C GLY A 168 -3.55 12.33 9.81
N PHE A 169 -4.20 11.60 8.89
CA PHE A 169 -5.66 11.46 8.88
C PHE A 169 -6.20 10.66 10.08
N SER A 170 -5.38 9.89 10.80
CA SER A 170 -5.81 9.14 12.00
C SER A 170 -6.43 10.06 13.07
N PHE A 171 -5.99 11.31 13.19
CA PHE A 171 -6.60 12.28 14.09
C PHE A 171 -8.06 12.54 13.75
N SER A 172 -8.43 12.51 12.45
CA SER A 172 -9.81 12.78 12.01
C SER A 172 -10.82 11.73 12.49
N VAL A 173 -10.34 10.51 12.79
CA VAL A 173 -11.11 9.43 13.41
C VAL A 173 -11.62 9.84 14.80
N GLY A 174 -11.02 10.86 15.41
CA GLY A 174 -11.47 11.46 16.67
C GLY A 174 -12.91 11.96 16.65
N ILE A 175 -13.51 12.13 15.46
CA ILE A 175 -14.96 12.34 15.32
C ILE A 175 -15.80 11.27 16.05
N VAL A 176 -15.25 10.07 16.27
CA VAL A 176 -15.87 9.01 17.06
C VAL A 176 -16.28 9.49 18.45
N PHE A 177 -15.53 10.43 19.05
CA PHE A 177 -15.80 10.96 20.39
C PHE A 177 -16.96 11.97 20.46
N TRP A 178 -17.69 12.19 19.36
CA TRP A 178 -18.74 13.22 19.26
C TRP A 178 -19.79 13.15 20.36
N GLN A 179 -20.20 11.93 20.76
CA GLN A 179 -21.20 11.74 21.81
C GLN A 179 -20.68 12.06 23.21
N ARG A 180 -19.36 12.04 23.41
CA ARG A 180 -18.72 12.30 24.70
C ARG A 180 -18.25 13.75 24.83
N SER A 181 -17.67 14.30 23.78
CA SER A 181 -17.21 15.69 23.74
C SER A 181 -17.18 16.20 22.31
N ARG A 182 -18.13 17.07 21.98
CA ARG A 182 -18.19 17.73 20.66
C ARG A 182 -16.95 18.57 20.39
N LEU A 183 -16.43 19.27 21.41
CA LEU A 183 -15.23 20.08 21.28
C LEU A 183 -14.01 19.23 20.90
N LEU A 184 -13.80 18.11 21.61
CA LEU A 184 -12.71 17.18 21.31
C LEU A 184 -12.87 16.56 19.92
N ALA A 185 -14.08 16.10 19.58
CA ALA A 185 -14.36 15.44 18.32
C ALA A 185 -14.13 16.37 17.12
N THR A 186 -14.66 17.60 17.19
CA THR A 186 -14.45 18.62 16.14
C THR A 186 -12.98 19.04 16.06
N GLY A 187 -12.32 19.25 17.21
CA GLY A 187 -10.90 19.60 17.25
C GLY A 187 -10.03 18.54 16.55
N LEU A 188 -10.20 17.27 16.91
CA LEU A 188 -9.48 16.16 16.29
C LEU A 188 -9.83 15.98 14.81
N LEU A 189 -11.11 16.17 14.43
CA LEU A 189 -11.53 16.16 13.04
C LEU A 189 -10.77 17.19 12.21
N ILE A 190 -10.80 18.46 12.62
CA ILE A 190 -10.15 19.56 11.91
C ILE A 190 -8.62 19.35 11.89
N THR A 191 -8.02 19.01 13.03
CA THR A 191 -6.58 18.72 13.11
C THR A 191 -6.19 17.59 12.18
N GLY A 192 -6.97 16.51 12.12
CA GLY A 192 -6.65 15.37 11.26
C GLY A 192 -6.84 15.65 9.77
N LEU A 193 -7.85 16.42 9.39
CA LEU A 193 -8.00 16.86 8.00
C LEU A 193 -6.86 17.78 7.58
N ALA A 194 -6.50 18.76 8.41
CA ALA A 194 -5.40 19.67 8.13
C ALA A 194 -4.05 18.95 8.09
N TYR A 195 -3.76 18.15 9.11
CA TYR A 195 -2.48 17.46 9.23
C TYR A 195 -2.33 16.32 8.21
N GLY A 196 -3.38 15.53 7.98
CA GLY A 196 -3.41 14.52 6.92
C GLY A 196 -3.18 15.14 5.55
N SER A 197 -3.81 16.29 5.27
CA SER A 197 -3.56 17.03 4.02
C SER A 197 -2.12 17.52 3.92
N LEU A 198 -1.56 18.06 5.00
CA LEU A 198 -0.16 18.52 5.04
C LEU A 198 0.83 17.38 4.76
N VAL A 199 0.65 16.22 5.40
CA VAL A 199 1.46 15.03 5.13
C VAL A 199 1.27 14.56 3.68
N SER A 200 0.04 14.61 3.17
CA SER A 200 -0.27 14.23 1.78
C SER A 200 0.46 15.11 0.77
N ILE A 201 0.43 16.43 0.97
CA ILE A 201 1.16 17.39 0.13
C ILE A 201 2.65 17.06 0.11
N ALA A 202 3.27 16.83 1.28
CA ALA A 202 4.69 16.46 1.37
C ALA A 202 5.01 15.22 0.53
N ARG A 203 4.11 14.22 0.51
CA ARG A 203 4.30 12.97 -0.24
C ARG A 203 4.08 13.12 -1.74
N VAL A 204 3.16 13.99 -2.15
CA VAL A 204 2.95 14.34 -3.56
C VAL A 204 4.15 15.11 -4.11
N LEU A 205 4.67 16.08 -3.35
CA LEU A 205 5.86 16.87 -3.73
C LEU A 205 7.14 16.03 -3.87
N GLN A 206 7.18 14.84 -3.26
CA GLN A 206 8.30 13.90 -3.35
C GLN A 206 8.16 12.90 -4.51
N GLY A 207 7.09 13.00 -5.30
CA GLY A 207 6.76 12.05 -6.33
C GLY A 207 6.48 10.65 -5.78
N ALA A 208 6.07 10.55 -4.52
CA ALA A 208 5.89 9.29 -3.83
C ALA A 208 4.46 8.77 -3.85
N HIS A 209 3.48 9.67 -4.00
CA HIS A 209 2.05 9.37 -4.01
C HIS A 209 1.31 10.35 -4.91
N PHE A 210 0.22 9.89 -5.52
CA PHE A 210 -0.75 10.74 -6.21
C PHE A 210 -1.78 11.32 -5.22
N VAL A 211 -2.57 12.32 -5.65
CA VAL A 211 -3.57 12.98 -4.80
C VAL A 211 -4.68 12.00 -4.40
N THR A 212 -5.13 11.17 -5.35
CA THR A 212 -6.12 10.11 -5.09
C THR A 212 -5.62 9.07 -4.08
N ASP A 213 -4.31 8.80 -3.99
CA ASP A 213 -3.75 7.85 -3.01
C ASP A 213 -3.97 8.36 -1.57
N ALA A 214 -3.90 9.68 -1.37
CA ALA A 214 -4.19 10.34 -0.09
C ALA A 214 -5.69 10.39 0.20
N LEU A 215 -6.53 10.65 -0.80
CA LEU A 215 -7.98 10.60 -0.68
C LEU A 215 -8.44 9.22 -0.18
N TRP A 216 -7.92 8.15 -0.77
CA TRP A 216 -8.24 6.77 -0.36
C TRP A 216 -7.66 6.39 1.00
N ALA A 217 -6.50 6.94 1.39
CA ALA A 217 -5.97 6.79 2.73
C ALA A 217 -6.96 7.31 3.80
N MET A 218 -7.52 8.51 3.60
CA MET A 218 -8.57 9.05 4.47
C MET A 218 -9.86 8.23 4.38
N GLY A 219 -10.31 7.93 3.17
CA GLY A 219 -11.55 7.19 2.90
C GLY A 219 -11.60 5.83 3.58
N VAL A 220 -10.52 5.05 3.49
CA VAL A 220 -10.42 3.72 4.14
C VAL A 220 -10.51 3.83 5.66
N LEU A 221 -9.86 4.82 6.29
CA LEU A 221 -9.96 5.03 7.74
C LEU A 221 -11.39 5.33 8.16
N TRP A 222 -12.06 6.19 7.40
CA TRP A 222 -13.43 6.61 7.69
C TRP A 222 -14.45 5.49 7.43
N LEU A 223 -14.27 4.70 6.37
CA LEU A 223 -15.07 3.49 6.13
C LEU A 223 -14.87 2.46 7.25
N THR A 224 -13.62 2.22 7.65
CA THR A 224 -13.30 1.33 8.79
C THR A 224 -13.95 1.83 10.08
N LEU A 225 -13.88 3.13 10.35
CA LEU A 225 -14.55 3.77 11.48
C LEU A 225 -16.07 3.52 11.43
N SER A 226 -16.70 3.74 10.28
CA SER A 226 -18.15 3.54 10.12
C SER A 226 -18.55 2.09 10.40
N VAL A 227 -17.76 1.13 9.91
CA VAL A 227 -18.00 -0.31 10.11
C VAL A 227 -17.90 -0.66 11.59
N LEU A 228 -16.81 -0.28 12.24
CA LEU A 228 -16.58 -0.55 13.66
C LEU A 228 -17.64 0.13 14.55
N TYR A 229 -18.03 1.36 14.22
CA TYR A 229 -18.98 2.13 15.02
C TYR A 229 -20.42 1.59 14.90
N TYR A 230 -20.91 1.35 13.69
CA TYR A 230 -22.33 1.01 13.46
C TYR A 230 -22.62 -0.50 13.53
N PHE A 231 -21.66 -1.36 13.18
CA PHE A 231 -21.92 -2.79 13.03
C PHE A 231 -21.25 -3.64 14.10
N VAL A 232 -20.10 -3.21 14.63
CA VAL A 232 -19.34 -4.00 15.62
C VAL A 232 -19.65 -3.55 17.05
N PHE A 233 -19.28 -2.31 17.42
CA PHE A 233 -19.32 -1.86 18.81
C PHE A 233 -20.66 -1.26 19.24
N LYS A 234 -21.33 -0.55 18.32
CA LYS A 234 -22.60 0.13 18.57
C LYS A 234 -22.61 0.91 19.91
N PRO A 235 -21.63 1.81 20.17
CA PRO A 235 -21.47 2.45 21.47
C PRO A 235 -22.75 2.99 22.09
N PRO A 236 -23.62 3.72 21.36
CA PRO A 236 -24.82 4.35 21.94
C PRO A 236 -25.80 3.33 22.52
N LEU A 237 -25.83 2.11 21.99
CA LEU A 237 -26.69 1.02 22.46
C LEU A 237 -26.06 0.24 23.63
N SER A 238 -24.74 0.37 23.82
CA SER A 238 -23.95 -0.37 24.81
C SER A 238 -23.59 0.46 26.06
N GLU A 239 -23.93 1.76 26.06
CA GLU A 239 -23.61 2.73 27.11
C GLU A 239 -24.43 2.56 28.38
N THR A 240 -25.62 1.97 28.29
CA THR A 240 -26.53 1.75 29.43
C THR A 240 -26.05 0.68 30.42
N LYS A 241 -24.92 0.03 30.15
CA LYS A 241 -24.33 -0.97 31.05
C LYS A 241 -23.73 -0.28 32.28
N THR A 242 -24.08 -0.80 33.46
CA THR A 242 -23.48 -0.43 34.74
C THR A 242 -21.96 -0.66 34.72
N PHE A 243 -21.24 0.04 35.59
CA PHE A 243 -19.79 -0.11 35.71
C PHE A 243 -19.45 -1.54 36.15
N THR A 244 -19.07 -2.37 35.19
CA THR A 244 -18.58 -3.73 35.41
C THR A 244 -17.24 -3.86 34.69
N PRO A 245 -16.10 -3.65 35.38
CA PRO A 245 -14.80 -3.75 34.75
C PRO A 245 -14.61 -5.17 34.21
N MET A 246 -13.97 -5.28 33.04
CA MET A 246 -13.69 -6.60 32.46
C MET A 246 -12.80 -7.40 33.41
N PRO A 247 -13.15 -8.66 33.76
CA PRO A 247 -12.32 -9.50 34.62
C PRO A 247 -10.89 -9.64 34.09
N SER A 248 -9.90 -9.68 34.97
CA SER A 248 -8.47 -9.75 34.60
C SER A 248 -8.15 -10.97 33.72
N ILE A 249 -8.81 -12.10 33.94
CA ILE A 249 -8.68 -13.32 33.12
C ILE A 249 -9.15 -13.06 31.69
N GLN A 250 -10.29 -12.37 31.52
CA GLN A 250 -10.82 -12.04 30.19
C GLN A 250 -9.92 -11.02 29.47
N GLN A 251 -9.35 -10.05 30.19
CA GLN A 251 -8.36 -9.11 29.64
C GLN A 251 -7.11 -9.85 29.13
N ARG A 252 -6.57 -10.80 29.91
CA ARG A 252 -5.41 -11.62 29.49
C ARG A 252 -5.73 -12.46 28.26
N ARG A 253 -6.91 -13.10 28.21
CA ARG A 253 -7.36 -13.89 27.05
C ARG A 253 -7.52 -13.03 25.80
N LEU A 254 -8.08 -11.83 25.94
CA LEU A 254 -8.19 -10.87 24.84
C LEU A 254 -6.80 -10.46 24.34
N PHE A 255 -5.90 -10.10 25.25
CA PHE A 255 -4.54 -9.70 24.89
C PHE A 255 -3.76 -10.85 24.23
N SER A 256 -3.83 -12.07 24.76
CA SER A 256 -3.20 -13.24 24.15
C SER A 256 -3.80 -13.56 22.79
N GLY A 257 -5.12 -13.40 22.62
CA GLY A 257 -5.80 -13.59 21.34
C GLY A 257 -5.37 -12.55 20.30
N ILE A 258 -5.27 -11.28 20.69
CA ILE A 258 -4.75 -10.20 19.82
C ILE A 258 -3.30 -10.48 19.45
N LEU A 259 -2.45 -10.86 20.41
CA LEU A 259 -1.05 -11.18 20.14
C LEU A 259 -0.90 -12.36 19.18
N LEU A 260 -1.70 -13.42 19.37
CA LEU A 260 -1.74 -14.56 18.46
C LEU A 260 -2.21 -14.15 17.06
N ALA A 261 -3.28 -13.36 16.96
CA ALA A 261 -3.76 -12.85 15.68
C ALA A 261 -2.69 -11.99 14.99
N MET A 262 -2.02 -11.09 15.72
CA MET A 262 -0.91 -10.29 15.18
C MET A 262 0.24 -11.17 14.71
N LEU A 263 0.59 -12.23 15.44
CA LEU A 263 1.65 -13.16 15.06
C LEU A 263 1.29 -13.94 13.78
N ILE A 264 0.05 -14.44 13.68
CA ILE A 264 -0.45 -15.10 12.47
C ILE A 264 -0.43 -14.14 11.28
N MET A 265 -0.99 -12.93 11.46
CA MET A 265 -1.02 -11.92 10.40
C MET A 265 0.37 -11.49 9.97
N THR A 266 1.31 -11.38 10.90
CA THR A 266 2.72 -11.07 10.60
C THR A 266 3.37 -12.21 9.83
N GLY A 267 3.14 -13.46 10.22
CA GLY A 267 3.63 -14.63 9.50
C GLY A 267 3.08 -14.71 8.07
N LEU A 268 1.77 -14.48 7.89
CA LEU A 268 1.14 -14.42 6.57
C LEU A 268 1.69 -13.27 5.73
N TYR A 269 1.79 -12.07 6.31
CA TYR A 269 2.33 -10.91 5.62
C TYR A 269 3.78 -11.16 5.17
N ILE A 270 4.62 -11.72 6.03
CA ILE A 270 6.03 -11.98 5.71
C ILE A 270 6.17 -13.06 4.62
N THR A 271 5.37 -14.13 4.68
CA THR A 271 5.50 -15.28 3.76
C THR A 271 4.77 -15.10 2.42
N ARG A 272 3.72 -14.27 2.39
CA ARG A 272 2.86 -14.05 1.22
C ARG A 272 2.87 -12.61 0.73
N ARG A 273 3.94 -11.87 0.98
CA ARG A 273 4.12 -10.54 0.41
C ARG A 273 4.42 -10.63 -1.08
N PRO A 274 3.61 -10.02 -1.95
CA PRO A 274 3.93 -9.92 -3.37
C PRO A 274 5.28 -9.26 -3.61
N PHE A 275 6.07 -9.89 -4.46
CA PHE A 275 7.36 -9.40 -4.92
C PHE A 275 7.25 -9.05 -6.41
N TYR A 276 7.83 -7.91 -6.77
CA TYR A 276 8.07 -7.52 -8.15
C TYR A 276 9.35 -6.71 -8.22
N GLN A 277 10.19 -7.01 -9.20
CA GLN A 277 11.34 -6.21 -9.58
C GLN A 277 11.60 -6.41 -11.07
N ASP A 278 12.01 -5.35 -11.76
CA ASP A 278 12.40 -5.41 -13.16
C ASP A 278 13.80 -4.84 -13.42
N TYR A 279 14.33 -5.19 -14.58
CA TYR A 279 15.62 -4.75 -15.08
C TYR A 279 15.51 -4.44 -16.57
N TYR A 280 15.89 -3.22 -16.95
CA TYR A 280 15.88 -2.76 -18.33
C TYR A 280 17.30 -2.40 -18.78
N ARG A 281 17.69 -2.86 -19.98
CA ARG A 281 18.97 -2.49 -20.60
C ARG A 281 18.86 -2.45 -22.12
N GLU A 282 19.30 -1.33 -22.69
CA GLU A 282 19.54 -1.22 -24.13
C GLU A 282 21.01 -1.52 -24.44
N PHE A 283 21.27 -2.15 -25.57
CA PHE A 283 22.61 -2.47 -26.04
C PHE A 283 22.69 -2.38 -27.56
N LYS A 284 23.87 -2.03 -28.07
CA LYS A 284 24.11 -1.93 -29.51
C LYS A 284 24.49 -3.28 -30.06
N LEU A 285 23.84 -3.68 -31.15
CA LEU A 285 24.18 -4.92 -31.85
C LEU A 285 25.28 -4.67 -32.89
N PRO A 286 26.23 -5.60 -33.07
CA PRO A 286 27.20 -5.53 -34.16
C PRO A 286 26.49 -5.53 -35.51
N LEU A 287 26.90 -4.62 -36.41
CA LEU A 287 26.27 -4.39 -37.72
C LEU A 287 26.20 -5.64 -38.63
N HIS A 288 27.02 -6.67 -38.38
CA HIS A 288 27.17 -7.88 -39.22
C HIS A 288 27.12 -9.17 -38.37
N SER A 289 26.27 -9.23 -37.35
CA SER A 289 26.15 -10.42 -36.52
C SER A 289 25.40 -11.55 -37.24
N GLU A 290 26.07 -12.70 -37.44
CA GLU A 290 25.45 -13.85 -38.11
C GLU A 290 24.54 -14.65 -37.16
N SER A 291 24.89 -14.69 -35.87
CA SER A 291 24.14 -15.38 -34.81
C SER A 291 24.29 -14.69 -33.46
N LEU A 292 23.37 -14.96 -32.53
CA LEU A 292 23.44 -14.46 -31.16
C LEU A 292 23.37 -15.63 -30.18
N LEU A 293 24.37 -15.75 -29.31
CA LEU A 293 24.37 -16.74 -28.24
C LEU A 293 23.97 -16.09 -26.92
N ILE A 294 22.98 -16.63 -26.22
CA ILE A 294 22.58 -16.17 -24.89
C ILE A 294 23.00 -17.22 -23.88
N GLN A 295 23.89 -16.85 -22.95
CA GLN A 295 24.27 -17.68 -21.81
C GLN A 295 23.57 -17.21 -20.55
N THR A 296 22.77 -18.08 -19.92
CA THR A 296 21.93 -17.70 -18.78
C THR A 296 21.71 -18.82 -17.77
N ASN A 297 21.38 -18.47 -16.52
CA ASN A 297 20.88 -19.42 -15.52
C ASN A 297 19.35 -19.57 -15.54
N LEU A 298 18.69 -19.01 -16.54
CA LEU A 298 17.24 -19.10 -16.74
C LEU A 298 16.91 -20.18 -17.79
N ASN A 299 15.73 -20.78 -17.66
CA ASN A 299 15.23 -21.72 -18.66
C ASN A 299 14.83 -20.97 -19.94
N GLU A 300 14.99 -21.62 -21.10
CA GLU A 300 14.64 -21.06 -22.41
C GLU A 300 13.18 -20.60 -22.49
N GLU A 301 12.25 -21.32 -21.85
CA GLU A 301 10.82 -20.97 -21.77
C GLU A 301 10.53 -19.61 -21.13
N ARG A 302 11.51 -19.01 -20.43
CA ARG A 302 11.37 -17.69 -19.83
C ARG A 302 11.62 -16.56 -20.85
N PHE A 303 12.12 -16.86 -22.05
CA PHE A 303 12.47 -15.86 -23.05
C PHE A 303 11.34 -15.67 -24.07
N GLU A 304 10.94 -14.42 -24.25
CA GLU A 304 10.03 -13.96 -25.29
C GLU A 304 10.81 -13.03 -26.23
N LEU A 305 11.00 -13.48 -27.47
CA LEU A 305 11.74 -12.76 -28.49
C LEU A 305 10.78 -11.92 -29.35
N GLU A 306 10.99 -10.61 -29.39
CA GLU A 306 10.17 -9.68 -30.16
C GLU A 306 11.01 -8.95 -31.23
N PRO A 307 10.52 -8.76 -32.47
CA PRO A 307 11.25 -8.02 -33.50
C PRO A 307 11.29 -6.52 -33.22
N VAL A 308 12.42 -5.88 -33.55
CA VAL A 308 12.59 -4.42 -33.49
C VAL A 308 13.26 -3.89 -34.77
N GLY A 309 12.85 -2.69 -35.20
CA GLY A 309 13.28 -2.10 -36.49
C GLY A 309 14.38 -1.04 -36.40
N ASP A 310 14.85 -0.69 -35.19
CA ASP A 310 15.79 0.42 -34.96
C ASP A 310 17.25 -0.03 -34.77
N GLY A 311 17.53 -1.33 -34.94
CA GLY A 311 18.88 -1.91 -34.85
C GLY A 311 19.46 -1.99 -33.43
N LEU A 312 18.69 -1.61 -32.40
CA LEU A 312 19.10 -1.70 -30.99
C LEU A 312 18.50 -2.93 -30.33
N GLY A 313 19.32 -3.65 -29.56
CA GLY A 313 18.82 -4.71 -28.68
C GLY A 313 18.23 -4.10 -27.41
N ARG A 314 17.04 -4.55 -26.99
CA ARG A 314 16.47 -4.16 -25.68
C ARG A 314 16.15 -5.39 -24.86
N LEU A 315 16.73 -5.47 -23.67
CA LEU A 315 16.45 -6.50 -22.69
C LEU A 315 15.54 -5.93 -21.61
N HIS A 316 14.41 -6.56 -21.37
CA HIS A 316 13.54 -6.31 -20.23
C HIS A 316 13.31 -7.61 -19.46
N LEU A 317 13.83 -7.69 -18.25
CA LEU A 317 13.65 -8.82 -17.36
C LEU A 317 12.72 -8.42 -16.22
N GLU A 318 11.61 -9.12 -16.08
CA GLU A 318 10.68 -8.96 -14.96
C GLU A 318 10.75 -10.20 -14.06
N GLY A 319 10.78 -10.00 -12.74
CA GLY A 319 10.64 -11.06 -11.76
C GLY A 319 9.49 -10.77 -10.81
N HIS A 320 8.59 -11.74 -10.65
CA HIS A 320 7.40 -11.63 -9.80
C HIS A 320 7.17 -12.89 -8.97
N GLY A 321 6.41 -12.77 -7.87
CA GLY A 321 6.08 -13.90 -7.00
C GLY A 321 5.87 -13.47 -5.55
N PHE A 322 6.42 -14.24 -4.60
CA PHE A 322 6.31 -13.96 -3.17
C PHE A 322 7.68 -14.04 -2.50
N ALA A 323 8.05 -13.00 -1.75
CA ALA A 323 9.37 -12.92 -1.13
C ALA A 323 9.35 -12.15 0.19
N LEU A 324 10.37 -12.38 1.01
CA LEU A 324 10.58 -11.61 2.24
C LEU A 324 10.83 -10.11 1.91
N PRO A 325 10.57 -9.19 2.86
CA PRO A 325 10.71 -7.74 2.61
C PRO A 325 12.07 -7.29 2.06
N ASP A 326 13.14 -8.02 2.40
CA ASP A 326 14.53 -7.69 2.10
C ASP A 326 15.04 -8.40 0.84
N ALA A 327 14.19 -9.21 0.22
CA ALA A 327 14.54 -9.98 -0.97
C ALA A 327 14.65 -9.07 -2.20
N SER A 328 15.65 -9.37 -3.04
CA SER A 328 15.89 -8.70 -4.32
C SER A 328 16.65 -9.65 -5.25
N PHE A 329 16.65 -9.38 -6.53
CA PHE A 329 17.59 -10.02 -7.45
C PHE A 329 18.47 -8.97 -8.12
N ARG A 330 19.68 -9.37 -8.49
CA ARG A 330 20.60 -8.58 -9.31
C ARG A 330 20.78 -9.28 -10.64
N VAL A 331 20.97 -8.49 -11.69
CA VAL A 331 21.20 -9.00 -13.05
C VAL A 331 22.64 -8.68 -13.42
N ASP A 332 23.48 -9.70 -13.58
CA ASP A 332 24.79 -9.55 -14.24
C ASP A 332 24.58 -9.68 -15.74
N PHE A 333 24.71 -8.55 -16.44
CA PHE A 333 24.60 -8.49 -17.89
C PHE A 333 25.93 -8.07 -18.50
N ARG A 334 26.43 -8.87 -19.44
CA ARG A 334 27.64 -8.59 -20.22
C ARG A 334 27.38 -8.88 -21.69
N PHE A 335 27.74 -7.93 -22.54
CA PHE A 335 27.60 -8.05 -23.98
C PHE A 335 28.84 -7.45 -24.65
N PRO A 336 29.67 -8.26 -25.34
CA PRO A 336 30.86 -7.78 -26.05
C PRO A 336 30.46 -7.13 -27.38
N GLU A 337 30.77 -5.83 -27.55
CA GLU A 337 30.36 -5.06 -28.74
C GLU A 337 31.14 -5.38 -30.02
N ALA A 338 32.26 -6.12 -29.94
CA ALA A 338 33.26 -6.23 -31.02
C ALA A 338 33.42 -7.63 -31.63
N GLN A 339 32.46 -8.54 -31.45
CA GLN A 339 32.53 -9.92 -31.97
C GLN A 339 31.51 -10.16 -33.09
N GLU A 340 31.91 -10.92 -34.13
CA GLU A 340 31.03 -11.34 -35.24
C GLU A 340 29.88 -12.25 -34.77
N ASN A 341 30.11 -13.06 -33.73
CA ASN A 341 29.10 -13.87 -33.06
C ASN A 341 29.09 -13.53 -31.56
N PRO A 342 28.38 -12.46 -31.15
CA PRO A 342 28.41 -11.99 -29.78
C PRO A 342 27.74 -12.99 -28.82
N VAL A 343 28.34 -13.14 -27.64
CA VAL A 343 27.76 -13.91 -26.51
C VAL A 343 27.18 -12.94 -25.49
N LEU A 344 25.87 -12.97 -25.31
CA LEU A 344 25.14 -12.25 -24.29
C LEU A 344 25.13 -13.08 -23.01
N HIS A 345 25.83 -12.63 -21.97
CA HIS A 345 25.76 -13.23 -20.65
C HIS A 345 24.66 -12.55 -19.83
N LEU A 346 23.72 -13.32 -19.32
CA LEU A 346 22.61 -12.87 -18.49
C LEU A 346 22.43 -13.80 -17.28
N GLU A 347 22.91 -13.38 -16.12
CA GLU A 347 22.77 -14.13 -14.87
C GLU A 347 21.87 -13.39 -13.87
N VAL A 348 20.86 -14.08 -13.35
CA VAL A 348 20.00 -13.57 -12.27
C VAL A 348 20.48 -14.11 -10.94
N ILE A 349 21.06 -13.23 -10.12
CA ILE A 349 21.58 -13.55 -8.78
C ILE A 349 20.55 -13.14 -7.73
N ARG A 350 20.01 -14.13 -7.00
CA ARG A 350 18.99 -13.92 -5.96
C ARG A 350 19.65 -13.52 -4.64
N SER A 351 19.05 -12.58 -3.92
CA SER A 351 19.42 -12.16 -2.57
C SER A 351 18.20 -12.24 -1.66
N GLY A 352 18.30 -12.98 -0.55
CA GLY A 352 17.18 -13.22 0.37
C GLY A 352 16.33 -14.43 0.01
N TYR A 353 15.20 -14.58 0.69
CA TYR A 353 14.30 -15.73 0.53
C TYR A 353 13.09 -15.39 -0.34
N PHE A 354 12.84 -16.25 -1.33
CA PHE A 354 11.69 -16.24 -2.21
C PHE A 354 10.88 -17.51 -1.97
N ALA A 355 9.60 -17.37 -1.61
CA ALA A 355 8.67 -18.49 -1.59
C ALA A 355 8.31 -18.91 -3.02
N GLU A 356 8.22 -17.93 -3.92
CA GLU A 356 7.94 -18.11 -5.34
C GLU A 356 8.65 -16.98 -6.10
N LEU A 357 9.35 -17.31 -7.18
CA LEU A 357 9.96 -16.33 -8.07
C LEU A 357 9.88 -16.84 -9.50
N GLU A 358 8.95 -16.27 -10.24
CA GLU A 358 8.85 -16.41 -11.67
C GLU A 358 9.62 -15.27 -12.33
N THR A 359 10.33 -15.59 -13.41
CA THR A 359 11.08 -14.60 -14.19
C THR A 359 10.63 -14.71 -15.64
N GLN A 360 10.51 -13.57 -16.31
CA GLN A 360 10.22 -13.49 -17.74
C GLN A 360 11.19 -12.49 -18.35
N VAL A 361 11.80 -12.87 -19.46
CA VAL A 361 12.76 -12.07 -20.21
C VAL A 361 12.16 -11.74 -21.55
N LYS A 362 11.85 -10.46 -21.77
CA LYS A 362 11.48 -9.93 -23.07
C LYS A 362 12.72 -9.37 -23.73
N LEU A 363 13.13 -9.97 -24.84
CA LEU A 363 14.31 -9.57 -25.58
C LEU A 363 13.91 -9.10 -26.97
N LYS A 364 14.09 -7.81 -27.23
CA LYS A 364 13.81 -7.19 -28.53
C LYS A 364 15.07 -7.20 -29.37
N LEU A 365 15.00 -7.84 -30.54
CA LEU A 365 16.12 -8.01 -31.48
C LEU A 365 15.67 -7.73 -32.91
N PRO A 366 16.58 -7.38 -33.83
CA PRO A 366 16.29 -7.36 -35.26
C PRO A 366 15.74 -8.70 -35.72
N ALA A 367 14.74 -8.68 -36.60
CA ALA A 367 14.01 -9.89 -37.03
C ALA A 367 14.94 -10.98 -37.60
N GLU A 368 16.02 -10.58 -38.27
CA GLU A 368 17.02 -11.48 -38.84
C GLU A 368 17.78 -12.29 -37.77
N LEU A 369 18.02 -11.70 -36.59
CA LEU A 369 18.74 -12.32 -35.48
C LEU A 369 17.87 -13.25 -34.64
N ILE A 370 16.56 -13.04 -34.59
CA ILE A 370 15.64 -13.86 -33.78
C ILE A 370 15.72 -15.33 -34.16
N SER A 371 15.65 -15.63 -35.46
CA SER A 371 15.74 -16.99 -35.99
C SER A 371 17.11 -17.67 -35.77
N ARG A 372 18.13 -16.88 -35.42
CA ARG A 372 19.53 -17.29 -35.26
C ARG A 372 20.04 -17.08 -33.83
N THR A 373 19.12 -16.90 -32.89
CA THR A 373 19.42 -16.80 -31.47
C THR A 373 19.37 -18.19 -30.85
N GLN A 374 20.40 -18.55 -30.10
CA GLN A 374 20.45 -19.79 -29.31
C GLN A 374 20.60 -19.44 -27.83
N ILE A 375 19.78 -20.07 -27.00
CA ILE A 375 19.83 -19.91 -25.54
C ILE A 375 20.49 -21.16 -24.95
N ILE A 376 21.56 -20.96 -24.19
CA ILE A 376 22.34 -22.03 -23.56
C ILE A 376 22.42 -21.75 -22.06
N GLY A 377 22.31 -22.80 -21.26
CA GLY A 377 22.54 -22.73 -19.82
C GLY A 377 23.97 -22.31 -19.50
N LEU A 378 24.18 -21.56 -18.43
CA LEU A 378 25.51 -21.38 -17.85
C LEU A 378 26.05 -22.76 -17.48
N GLU A 379 27.16 -23.19 -18.12
CA GLU A 379 27.89 -24.37 -17.66
C GLU A 379 28.23 -24.13 -16.18
N SER A 380 27.71 -25.00 -15.32
CA SER A 380 27.99 -24.94 -13.90
C SER A 380 29.51 -24.95 -13.73
N LYS A 381 30.10 -23.84 -13.25
CA LYS A 381 31.36 -23.95 -12.55
C LYS A 381 31.11 -24.93 -11.41
N ILE A 382 31.65 -26.13 -11.56
CA ILE A 382 31.89 -27.06 -10.46
C ILE A 382 32.73 -26.25 -9.46
N LEU A 383 32.05 -25.67 -8.47
CA LEU A 383 32.67 -25.15 -7.28
C LEU A 383 32.77 -26.37 -6.34
N GLU A 384 33.97 -26.95 -6.31
CA GLU A 384 34.44 -27.78 -5.19
C GLU A 384 34.45 -26.98 -3.88
#